data_AF-A0A6B0QRV6-F1
#
_entry.id   AF-A0A6B0QRV6-F1
#
_cell.length_a   1.000
_cell.length_b   1.000
_cell.length_c   1.000
_cell.angle_alpha   90.00
_cell.angle_beta   90.00
_cell.angle_gamma   90.00
#
_symmetry.space_group_name_H-M   'P 1'
#
loop_
_entity.id
_entity.type
_entity.pdbx_description
1 polymer ?
#
loop_
_entity_poly.entity_id
_entity_poly.type
_entity_poly.pdbx_seq_one_letter_code
_entity_poly.pdbx_strand_id
1 'polypeptide(L)'
;MMNVTFSHSPMFTVPWVELGGECNISCSKSAYSANIIFHTKPFYGGKKHKITTEIFFPNDKKSSCSIEGEWNGVMYAKYSTGENAVFIDTKKSRIIKRKVRKLEDQKEYESHCLWKDVILNLKIRDIDAASEAKHRLEERQRAEA
;
A
#
# COMPACT_ATOMS: atom_id res chain seq x y z
N MET A 1 -2.11 -7.14 -13.07
CA MET A 1 -2.43 -7.35 -11.64
C MET A 1 -1.34 -6.67 -10.83
N MET A 2 -1.72 -5.81 -9.89
CA MET A 2 -0.79 -5.10 -9.00
C MET A 2 -0.12 -6.10 -8.06
N ASN A 3 1.19 -5.96 -7.88
CA ASN A 3 1.96 -6.79 -6.95
C ASN A 3 2.76 -5.93 -5.99
N VAL A 4 2.95 -6.47 -4.79
CA VAL A 4 3.86 -5.92 -3.78
C VAL A 4 5.10 -6.82 -3.79
N THR A 5 6.25 -6.24 -4.12
CA THR A 5 7.52 -6.98 -4.13
C THR A 5 8.48 -6.37 -3.13
N PHE A 6 9.30 -7.22 -2.51
CA PHE A 6 10.50 -6.77 -1.83
C PHE A 6 11.60 -6.66 -2.87
N SER A 7 12.18 -5.48 -3.00
CA SER A 7 13.30 -5.27 -3.92
C SER A 7 14.45 -6.21 -3.50
N HIS A 8 14.85 -7.10 -4.41
CA HIS A 8 16.03 -7.92 -4.20
C HIS A 8 17.25 -7.02 -4.22
N SER A 9 17.82 -6.75 -3.06
CA SER A 9 19.16 -6.21 -2.94
C SER A 9 19.97 -7.17 -2.07
N PRO A 10 21.29 -7.30 -2.32
CA PRO A 10 22.12 -8.29 -1.63
C PRO A 10 22.10 -8.08 -0.11
N MET A 11 22.60 -9.06 0.66
CA MET A 11 22.61 -9.12 2.13
C MET A 11 23.08 -7.85 2.89
N PHE A 12 23.57 -6.82 2.20
CA PHE A 12 24.13 -5.59 2.75
C PHE A 12 23.20 -4.36 2.68
N THR A 13 21.95 -4.49 2.24
CA THR A 13 21.00 -3.36 2.17
C THR A 13 19.71 -3.62 2.90
N VAL A 14 19.14 -2.58 3.49
CA VAL A 14 17.81 -2.65 4.12
C VAL A 14 16.75 -2.91 3.04
N PRO A 15 15.95 -3.98 3.15
CA PRO A 15 14.90 -4.26 2.18
C PRO A 15 13.84 -3.16 2.21
N TRP A 16 13.27 -2.83 1.05
CA TRP A 16 12.13 -1.92 0.95
C TRP A 16 11.00 -2.54 0.13
N VAL A 17 9.80 -2.02 0.36
CA VAL A 17 8.59 -2.39 -0.38
C VAL A 17 8.53 -1.60 -1.68
N GLU A 18 8.25 -2.31 -2.76
CA GLU A 18 7.99 -1.73 -4.07
C GLU A 18 6.62 -2.19 -4.59
N LEU A 19 5.89 -1.25 -5.17
CA LEU A 19 4.63 -1.53 -5.87
C LEU A 19 4.95 -1.66 -7.35
N GLY A 20 4.42 -2.71 -7.97
CA GLY A 20 4.58 -2.98 -9.39
C GLY A 20 3.27 -3.32 -10.07
N GLY A 21 3.26 -3.18 -11.39
CA GLY A 21 2.19 -3.63 -12.26
C GLY A 21 0.99 -2.68 -12.33
N GLU A 22 -0.09 -3.21 -12.89
CA GLU A 22 -1.28 -2.43 -13.26
C GLU A 22 -2.47 -2.71 -12.33
N CYS A 23 -3.18 -1.63 -11.99
CA CYS A 23 -4.42 -1.60 -11.22
C CYS A 23 -5.47 -0.78 -11.98
N ASN A 24 -6.72 -1.26 -12.04
CA ASN A 24 -7.82 -0.52 -12.63
C ASN A 24 -8.85 -0.16 -11.57
N ILE A 25 -9.32 1.09 -11.60
CA ILE A 25 -10.47 1.55 -10.81
C ILE A 25 -11.57 1.90 -11.79
N SER A 26 -12.77 1.35 -11.60
CA SER A 26 -13.94 1.68 -12.42
C SER A 26 -15.14 1.95 -11.54
N CYS A 27 -15.98 2.90 -11.95
CA CYS A 27 -17.22 3.24 -11.27
C CYS A 27 -18.41 2.89 -12.17
N SER A 28 -19.16 1.85 -11.86
CA SER A 28 -20.31 1.43 -12.66
C SER A 28 -21.43 2.48 -12.76
N LYS A 29 -21.63 3.28 -11.70
CA LYS A 29 -22.68 4.30 -11.66
C LYS A 29 -22.38 5.51 -12.55
N SER A 30 -21.13 5.98 -12.52
CA SER A 30 -20.72 7.17 -13.28
C SER A 30 -20.05 6.81 -14.61
N ALA A 31 -19.68 5.55 -14.82
CA ALA A 31 -18.91 5.01 -15.94
C ALA A 31 -17.49 5.59 -16.12
N TYR A 32 -16.97 6.32 -15.13
CA TYR A 32 -15.56 6.71 -15.10
C TYR A 32 -14.67 5.50 -14.85
N SER A 33 -13.47 5.53 -15.42
CA SER A 33 -12.43 4.56 -15.09
C SER A 33 -11.04 5.20 -15.05
N ALA A 34 -10.14 4.55 -14.34
CA ALA A 34 -8.74 4.93 -14.25
C ALA A 34 -7.87 3.68 -14.39
N ASN A 35 -6.87 3.75 -15.26
CA ASN A 35 -5.82 2.76 -15.38
C ASN A 35 -4.57 3.29 -14.68
N ILE A 36 -4.10 2.58 -13.66
CA ILE A 36 -2.97 2.96 -12.80
C ILE A 36 -1.83 1.96 -13.03
N ILE A 37 -0.63 2.47 -13.30
CA ILE A 37 0.58 1.68 -13.48
C ILE A 37 1.60 2.11 -12.42
N PHE A 38 1.99 1.16 -11.57
CA PHE A 38 3.11 1.31 -10.64
C PHE A 38 4.38 0.78 -11.30
N HIS A 39 5.36 1.67 -11.46
CA HIS A 39 6.63 1.35 -12.10
C HIS A 39 7.62 0.88 -11.05
N THR A 40 8.16 -0.32 -11.26
CA THR A 40 9.30 -0.82 -10.49
C THR A 40 10.57 -0.12 -10.94
N LYS A 41 11.54 0.02 -10.03
CA LYS A 41 12.84 0.60 -10.33
C LYS A 41 13.57 -0.29 -11.35
N PRO A 42 14.02 0.25 -12.49
CA PRO A 42 14.87 -0.49 -13.42
C PRO A 42 16.19 -0.91 -12.76
N PHE A 43 16.79 -2.00 -13.26
CA PHE A 43 18.11 -2.45 -12.80
C PHE A 43 19.21 -1.40 -13.00
N TYR A 44 19.17 -0.69 -14.13
CA TYR A 44 20.14 0.34 -14.50
C TYR A 44 19.61 1.74 -14.17
N GLY A 45 19.67 2.12 -12.89
CA GLY A 45 19.28 3.45 -12.45
C GLY A 45 17.79 3.74 -12.55
N GLY A 46 17.41 4.99 -12.25
CA GLY A 46 16.01 5.43 -12.25
C GLY A 46 15.44 5.73 -10.85
N LYS A 47 14.29 6.41 -10.85
CA LYS A 47 13.58 6.80 -9.62
C LYS A 47 12.68 5.68 -9.14
N LYS A 48 12.66 5.45 -7.82
CA LYS A 48 11.75 4.51 -7.17
C LYS A 48 10.33 5.09 -7.14
N HIS A 49 9.34 4.22 -6.93
CA HIS A 49 7.97 4.60 -6.58
C HIS A 49 7.23 5.42 -7.65
N LYS A 50 7.68 5.33 -8.91
CA LYS A 50 7.02 6.03 -10.02
C LYS A 50 5.63 5.45 -10.25
N ILE A 51 4.70 6.33 -10.57
CA ILE A 51 3.31 6.00 -10.91
C ILE A 51 2.89 6.79 -12.14
N THR A 52 2.13 6.16 -13.02
CA THR A 52 1.39 6.82 -14.11
C THR A 52 -0.05 6.36 -14.08
N THR A 53 -0.98 7.24 -14.39
CA THR A 53 -2.41 6.93 -14.40
C THR A 53 -3.08 7.64 -15.55
N GLU A 54 -3.95 6.95 -16.26
CA GLU A 54 -4.83 7.52 -17.28
C GLU A 54 -6.27 7.46 -16.77
N ILE A 55 -6.98 8.58 -16.81
CA ILE A 55 -8.38 8.70 -16.38
C ILE A 55 -9.25 8.84 -17.63
N PHE A 56 -10.31 8.05 -17.71
CA PHE A 56 -11.22 7.98 -18.85
C PHE A 56 -12.62 8.46 -18.46
N PHE A 57 -13.20 9.28 -19.33
CA PHE A 57 -14.60 9.64 -19.25
C PHE A 57 -15.51 8.45 -19.62
N PRO A 58 -16.78 8.51 -19.23
CA PRO A 58 -17.78 7.53 -19.65
C PRO A 58 -17.77 7.30 -21.16
N ASN A 59 -17.62 6.03 -21.57
CA ASN A 59 -17.62 5.60 -22.97
C ASN A 59 -16.51 6.18 -23.87
N ASP A 60 -15.53 6.89 -23.32
CA ASP A 60 -14.40 7.40 -24.09
C ASP A 60 -13.20 6.45 -23.99
N LYS A 61 -12.55 6.20 -25.11
CA LYS A 61 -11.28 5.45 -25.17
C LYS A 61 -10.08 6.37 -25.02
N LYS A 62 -10.27 7.68 -25.23
CA LYS A 62 -9.24 8.69 -25.05
C LYS A 62 -9.22 9.12 -23.58
N SER A 63 -8.03 9.25 -23.02
CA SER A 63 -7.92 9.76 -21.65
C SER A 63 -8.25 11.25 -21.58
N SER A 64 -8.96 11.61 -20.53
CA SER A 64 -9.31 12.99 -20.19
C SER A 64 -8.15 13.73 -19.55
N CYS A 65 -7.44 13.02 -18.68
CA CYS A 65 -6.36 13.52 -17.85
C CYS A 65 -5.42 12.36 -17.53
N SER A 66 -4.13 12.65 -17.39
CA SER A 66 -3.17 11.72 -16.83
C SER A 66 -2.63 12.22 -15.50
N ILE A 67 -2.22 11.31 -14.63
CA ILE A 67 -1.52 11.61 -13.39
C ILE A 67 -0.16 10.93 -13.44
N GLU A 68 0.90 11.64 -13.09
CA GLU A 68 2.24 11.08 -13.01
C GLU A 68 3.00 11.60 -11.79
N GLY A 69 3.94 10.81 -11.28
CA GLY A 69 4.82 11.24 -10.21
C GLY A 69 5.29 10.09 -9.34
N GLU A 70 5.37 10.33 -8.03
CA GLU A 70 5.80 9.36 -7.03
C GLU A 70 4.68 9.11 -6.03
N TRP A 71 4.24 7.86 -5.86
CA TRP A 71 3.09 7.53 -5.00
C TRP A 71 3.36 7.77 -3.51
N ASN A 72 4.62 7.85 -3.10
CA ASN A 72 5.08 8.25 -1.76
C ASN A 72 5.67 9.67 -1.72
N GLY A 73 5.42 10.47 -2.75
CA GLY A 73 5.94 11.82 -2.92
C GLY A 73 4.86 12.75 -3.45
N VAL A 74 5.14 13.38 -4.58
CA VAL A 74 4.21 14.29 -5.25
C VAL A 74 3.74 13.65 -6.55
N MET A 75 2.44 13.73 -6.81
CA MET A 75 1.83 13.38 -8.09
C MET A 75 1.22 14.62 -8.71
N TYR A 76 1.30 14.71 -10.03
CA TYR A 76 0.84 15.84 -10.82
C TYR A 76 -0.21 15.38 -11.83
N ALA A 77 -1.28 16.16 -11.98
CA ALA A 77 -2.31 15.95 -12.98
C ALA A 77 -1.98 16.78 -14.23
N LYS A 78 -1.97 16.13 -15.38
CA LYS A 78 -1.83 16.73 -16.71
C LYS A 78 -3.16 16.67 -17.43
N TYR A 79 -3.69 17.85 -17.74
CA TYR A 79 -4.95 18.00 -18.46
C TYR A 79 -4.70 18.13 -19.96
N SER A 80 -5.72 17.78 -20.75
CA SER A 80 -5.70 17.94 -22.21
C SER A 80 -5.52 19.39 -22.68
N THR A 81 -5.78 20.36 -21.81
CA THR A 81 -5.54 21.80 -22.03
C THR A 81 -4.04 22.17 -22.02
N GLY A 82 -3.16 21.25 -21.62
CA GLY A 82 -1.73 21.49 -21.42
C GLY A 82 -1.38 21.98 -20.00
N GLU A 83 -2.39 22.21 -19.15
CA GLU A 83 -2.18 22.56 -17.74
C GLU A 83 -1.60 21.38 -16.95
N ASN A 84 -0.64 21.69 -16.08
CA ASN A 84 -0.05 20.73 -15.16
C ASN A 84 -0.13 21.26 -13.73
N ALA A 85 -0.81 20.54 -12.85
CA ALA A 85 -1.08 20.95 -11.48
C ALA A 85 -0.72 19.85 -10.48
N VAL A 86 -0.38 20.22 -9.24
CA VAL A 86 -0.18 19.23 -8.17
C VAL A 86 -1.50 18.53 -7.88
N PHE A 87 -1.55 17.21 -8.11
CA PHE A 87 -2.70 16.39 -7.78
C PHE A 87 -2.71 16.08 -6.28
N ILE A 88 -1.59 15.58 -5.75
CA ILE A 88 -1.41 15.34 -4.32
C ILE A 88 0.06 15.40 -3.93
N ASP A 89 0.34 16.01 -2.78
CA ASP A 89 1.62 15.93 -2.09
C ASP A 89 1.42 15.09 -0.81
N THR A 90 1.86 13.85 -0.85
CA THR A 90 1.69 12.90 0.25
C THR A 90 2.48 13.29 1.50
N LYS A 91 3.53 14.12 1.36
CA LYS A 91 4.34 14.61 2.49
C LYS A 91 3.65 15.74 3.24
N LYS A 92 2.77 16.49 2.56
CA LYS A 92 1.98 17.58 3.16
C LYS A 92 0.58 17.13 3.59
N SER A 93 0.13 15.97 3.12
CA SER A 93 -1.18 15.44 3.42
C SER A 93 -1.29 14.98 4.88
N ARG A 94 -2.37 15.36 5.56
CA ARG A 94 -2.60 14.98 6.96
C ARG A 94 -2.91 13.49 7.07
N ILE A 95 -2.13 12.78 7.88
CA ILE A 95 -2.42 11.38 8.23
C ILE A 95 -3.49 11.35 9.33
N ILE A 96 -4.64 10.77 9.02
CA ILE A 96 -5.70 10.52 10.00
C ILE A 96 -5.54 9.10 10.55
N LYS A 97 -5.17 8.99 11.83
CA LYS A 97 -5.01 7.68 12.48
C LYS A 97 -6.39 7.08 12.76
N ARG A 98 -6.55 5.78 12.45
CA ARG A 98 -7.73 5.01 12.83
C ARG A 98 -7.89 5.01 14.35
N LYS A 99 -9.09 5.33 14.83
CA LYS A 99 -9.46 5.13 16.24
C LYS A 99 -9.83 3.66 16.46
N VAL A 100 -9.30 3.06 17.53
CA VAL A 100 -9.54 1.67 17.89
C VAL A 100 -9.95 1.64 19.36
N ARG A 101 -10.87 0.74 19.74
CA ARG A 101 -11.25 0.52 21.14
C ARG A 101 -10.04 0.03 21.96
N LYS A 102 -10.09 0.22 23.28
CA LYS A 102 -9.09 -0.35 24.18
C LYS A 102 -9.11 -1.88 24.10
N LEU A 103 -7.99 -2.52 24.47
CA LEU A 103 -7.88 -3.98 24.44
C LEU A 103 -8.90 -4.67 25.36
N GLU A 104 -9.22 -4.07 26.51
CA GLU A 104 -10.24 -4.57 27.46
C GLU A 104 -11.64 -4.64 26.85
N ASP A 105 -11.93 -3.81 25.84
CA ASP A 105 -13.22 -3.72 25.16
C ASP A 105 -13.24 -4.45 23.79
N GLN A 106 -12.18 -5.20 23.50
CA GLN A 106 -12.06 -5.98 22.25
C GLN A 106 -12.37 -7.45 22.49
N LYS A 107 -13.05 -8.07 21.52
CA LYS A 107 -13.32 -9.51 21.53
C LYS A 107 -12.02 -10.29 21.27
N GLU A 108 -12.01 -11.56 21.68
CA GLU A 108 -10.84 -12.45 21.59
C GLU A 108 -10.23 -12.52 20.18
N TYR A 109 -11.06 -12.65 19.14
CA TYR A 109 -10.60 -12.76 17.75
C TYR A 109 -10.40 -11.40 17.04
N GLU A 110 -10.53 -10.27 17.73
CA GLU A 110 -10.15 -8.98 17.16
C GLU A 110 -8.62 -8.85 17.07
N SER A 111 -8.10 -8.33 15.96
CA SER A 111 -6.67 -8.46 15.63
C SER A 111 -5.71 -7.93 16.70
N HIS A 112 -6.05 -6.83 17.40
CA HIS A 112 -5.15 -6.30 18.44
C HIS A 112 -5.17 -7.17 19.70
N CYS A 113 -6.31 -7.81 20.03
CA CYS A 113 -6.42 -8.75 21.15
C CYS A 113 -5.73 -10.08 20.80
N LEU A 114 -6.05 -10.63 19.64
CA LEU A 114 -5.54 -11.93 19.17
C LEU A 114 -4.01 -11.95 19.05
N TRP A 115 -3.40 -10.86 18.57
CA TRP A 115 -1.95 -10.76 18.36
C TRP A 115 -1.21 -10.03 19.50
N LYS A 116 -1.88 -9.77 20.63
CA LYS A 116 -1.34 -8.88 21.69
C LYS A 116 0.04 -9.33 22.20
N ASP A 117 0.22 -10.62 22.44
CA ASP A 117 1.45 -11.16 23.07
C ASP A 117 2.62 -11.14 22.08
N VAL A 118 2.34 -11.49 20.80
CA VAL A 118 3.32 -11.37 19.71
C VAL A 118 3.78 -9.92 19.56
N ILE A 119 2.85 -8.97 19.52
CA ILE A 119 3.16 -7.54 19.35
C ILE A 119 3.93 -6.99 20.57
N LEU A 120 3.57 -7.41 21.79
CA LEU A 120 4.26 -7.00 23.01
C LEU A 120 5.72 -7.45 22.99
N ASN A 121 5.96 -8.74 22.70
CA ASN A 121 7.30 -9.33 22.65
C ASN A 121 8.15 -8.70 21.54
N LEU A 122 7.57 -8.44 20.37
CA LEU A 122 8.24 -7.71 19.28
C LEU A 122 8.63 -6.28 19.68
N LYS A 123 7.80 -5.56 20.45
CA LYS A 123 8.09 -4.20 20.91
C LYS A 123 9.27 -4.15 21.88
N ILE A 124 9.40 -5.14 22.75
CA ILE A 124 10.54 -5.26 23.69
C ILE A 124 11.74 -5.99 23.06
N ARG A 125 11.63 -6.39 21.79
CA ARG A 125 12.66 -7.11 21.02
C ARG A 125 13.00 -8.50 21.57
N ASP A 126 12.07 -9.13 22.27
CA ASP A 126 12.17 -10.54 22.67
C ASP A 126 11.67 -11.42 21.53
N ILE A 127 12.60 -11.87 20.69
CA ILE A 127 12.29 -12.60 19.45
C ILE A 127 11.86 -14.03 19.76
N ASP A 128 12.44 -14.66 20.78
CA ASP A 128 12.12 -16.04 21.16
C ASP A 128 10.70 -16.09 21.72
N ALA A 129 10.36 -15.18 22.65
CA ALA A 129 9.01 -15.11 23.21
C ALA A 129 7.97 -14.70 22.15
N ALA A 130 8.32 -13.83 21.20
CA ALA A 130 7.42 -13.49 20.09
C ALA A 130 7.14 -14.71 19.19
N SER A 131 8.17 -15.51 18.92
CA SER A 131 8.08 -16.71 18.09
C SER A 131 7.24 -17.80 18.78
N GLU A 132 7.44 -18.03 20.07
CA GLU A 132 6.64 -18.97 20.85
C GLU A 132 5.16 -18.54 20.92
N ALA A 133 4.90 -17.26 21.19
CA ALA A 133 3.52 -16.72 21.22
C ALA A 133 2.83 -16.87 19.85
N LYS A 134 3.55 -16.60 18.76
CA LYS A 134 3.04 -16.79 17.39
C LYS A 134 2.73 -18.27 17.13
N HIS A 135 3.65 -19.16 17.46
CA HIS A 135 3.47 -20.60 17.26
C HIS A 135 2.23 -21.12 18.01
N ARG A 136 2.08 -20.76 19.29
CA ARG A 136 0.91 -21.14 20.11
C ARG A 136 -0.41 -20.68 19.49
N LEU A 137 -0.45 -19.45 18.96
CA LEU A 137 -1.62 -18.91 18.30
C LEU A 137 -1.96 -19.68 17.02
N GLU A 138 -0.96 -19.96 16.17
CA GLU A 138 -1.13 -20.68 14.91
C GLU A 138 -1.52 -22.15 15.11
N GLU A 139 -0.96 -22.84 16.12
CA GLU A 139 -1.36 -24.21 16.46
C GLU A 139 -2.80 -24.28 16.95
N ARG A 140 -3.25 -23.32 17.77
CA ARG A 140 -4.65 -23.24 18.19
C ARG A 140 -5.58 -23.10 16.98
N GLN A 141 -5.25 -22.18 16.06
CA GLN A 141 -6.05 -21.99 14.84
C GLN A 141 -6.07 -23.24 13.94
N ARG A 142 -4.98 -24.02 13.93
CA ARG A 142 -4.93 -25.28 13.18
C ARG A 142 -5.80 -26.38 13.81
N ALA A 143 -5.91 -26.41 15.14
CA ALA A 143 -6.76 -27.37 15.85
C ALA A 143 -8.26 -27.03 15.78
N GLU A 144 -8.60 -25.76 15.57
CA GLU A 144 -9.97 -25.25 15.44
C GLU A 144 -10.54 -25.33 14.00
N ALA A 145 -9.70 -25.67 13.00
CA ALA A 145 -10.05 -25.78 11.58
C ALA A 145 -10.42 -27.21 11.18
#